data_AF-A0A9N8E7B7-F1
#
_entry.id   AF-A0A9N8E7B7-F1
#
_cell.length_a   1.000
_cell.length_b   1.000
_cell.length_c   1.000
_cell.angle_alpha   90.00
_cell.angle_beta   90.00
_cell.angle_gamma   90.00
#
_symmetry.space_group_name_H-M   'P 1'
#
loop_
_entity.id
_entity.type
_entity.pdbx_description
1 polymer ?
#
loop_
_entity_poly.entity_id
_entity_poly.type
_entity_poly.pdbx_seq_one_letter_code
_entity_poly.pdbx_strand_id
1 'polypeptide(L)'
;MRSIVNLLIAFAPLLCSIQAVGASVPTTTLEGVLKMPDMSPFNLTARITLNHDEYTTFSRSDGSFVIYNVGPGIHQIDIYNSLFHFSQVKVQLLEDSMAAPKCLEYAYPGATKNQIPYPMVLTAHAAFEFFEQRKGFSIFVIFKNPMFLMMAFSVGMMFLMPKMMEGLDPEEKERMKQQMEMQKDPTKMLSSLFSMGEEPPQPGKAKKKKN
;
A
#
# COMPACT_ATOMS: atom_id res chain seq x y z
N MET A 1 -51.26 76.04 -13.97
CA MET A 1 -49.85 75.68 -14.28
C MET A 1 -49.15 74.80 -13.21
N ARG A 2 -49.88 74.19 -12.26
CA ARG A 2 -49.30 73.30 -11.22
C ARG A 2 -49.67 71.81 -11.37
N SER A 3 -50.66 71.46 -12.20
CA SER A 3 -51.08 70.06 -12.43
C SER A 3 -50.34 69.31 -13.52
N ILE A 4 -49.60 70.00 -14.42
CA ILE A 4 -48.89 69.33 -15.52
C ILE A 4 -47.47 68.89 -15.09
N VAL A 5 -46.89 69.57 -14.09
CA VAL A 5 -45.55 69.26 -13.57
C VAL A 5 -45.55 67.98 -12.71
N ASN A 6 -46.65 67.71 -11.98
CA ASN A 6 -46.76 66.52 -11.13
C ASN A 6 -47.09 65.23 -11.90
N LEU A 7 -47.46 65.31 -13.18
CA LEU A 7 -47.71 64.12 -14.02
C LEU A 7 -46.43 63.59 -14.69
N LEU A 8 -45.35 64.37 -14.68
CA LEU A 8 -44.05 63.98 -15.26
C LEU A 8 -43.07 63.36 -14.25
N ILE A 9 -43.42 63.34 -12.96
CA ILE A 9 -42.56 62.79 -11.89
C ILE A 9 -42.96 61.35 -11.50
N ALA A 10 -44.07 60.82 -12.04
CA ALA A 10 -44.57 59.48 -11.69
C ALA A 10 -44.10 58.34 -12.62
N PHE A 11 -43.21 58.59 -13.59
CA PHE A 11 -42.77 57.59 -14.57
C PHE A 11 -41.25 57.36 -14.59
N ALA A 12 -40.61 57.37 -13.42
CA ALA A 12 -39.24 56.91 -13.25
C ALA A 12 -39.13 56.08 -11.97
N PRO A 13 -39.57 54.81 -12.01
CA PRO A 13 -38.56 53.76 -11.87
C PRO A 13 -38.95 52.51 -12.66
N LEU A 14 -38.65 52.46 -13.96
CA LEU A 14 -38.75 51.20 -14.71
C LEU A 14 -37.68 51.06 -15.79
N LEU A 15 -36.48 51.60 -15.55
CA LEU A 15 -35.34 51.37 -16.44
C LEU A 15 -34.03 51.34 -15.64
N CYS A 16 -33.99 50.52 -14.60
CA CYS A 16 -32.73 49.87 -14.23
C CYS A 16 -32.84 48.44 -14.76
N SER A 17 -32.79 48.32 -16.09
CA SER A 17 -32.47 47.06 -16.74
C SER A 17 -31.10 46.65 -16.21
N ILE A 18 -31.11 45.60 -15.39
CA ILE A 18 -29.94 44.85 -14.96
C ILE A 18 -29.20 44.45 -16.23
N GLN A 19 -28.22 45.26 -16.65
CA GLN A 19 -27.13 44.78 -17.47
C GLN A 19 -26.14 44.13 -16.51
N ALA A 20 -26.49 42.94 -16.05
CA ALA A 20 -25.46 41.95 -15.74
C ALA A 20 -24.84 41.63 -17.10
N VAL A 21 -23.84 42.43 -17.50
CA VAL A 21 -22.85 41.98 -18.46
C VAL A 21 -22.18 40.81 -17.74
N GLY A 22 -22.67 39.60 -18.00
CA GLY A 22 -22.01 38.39 -17.56
C GLY A 22 -20.61 38.47 -18.15
N ALA A 23 -19.62 38.78 -17.32
CA ALA A 23 -18.23 38.65 -17.71
C ALA A 23 -18.09 37.20 -18.20
N SER A 24 -17.91 37.02 -19.51
CA SER A 24 -17.72 35.70 -20.08
C SER A 24 -16.41 35.19 -19.51
N VAL A 25 -16.50 34.31 -18.52
CA VAL A 25 -15.33 33.70 -17.91
C VAL A 25 -14.54 33.04 -19.04
N PRO A 26 -13.25 33.40 -19.24
CA PRO A 26 -12.45 32.80 -20.30
C PRO A 26 -12.37 31.30 -20.02
N THR A 27 -12.84 30.50 -20.96
CA THR A 27 -12.74 29.04 -20.88
C THR A 27 -11.76 28.55 -21.92
N THR A 28 -11.03 27.50 -21.58
CA THR A 28 -10.08 26.83 -22.48
C THR A 28 -10.46 25.38 -22.66
N THR A 29 -9.86 24.75 -23.67
CA THR A 29 -9.99 23.31 -23.91
C THR A 29 -8.71 22.63 -23.44
N LEU A 30 -8.83 21.62 -22.57
CA LEU A 30 -7.69 20.84 -22.10
C LEU A 30 -7.56 19.57 -22.93
N GLU A 31 -6.36 19.35 -23.45
CA GLU A 31 -6.01 18.19 -24.26
C GLU A 31 -4.88 17.38 -23.61
N GLY A 32 -4.96 16.07 -23.77
CA GLY A 32 -3.92 15.16 -23.31
C GLY A 32 -3.99 13.81 -24.01
N VAL A 33 -2.93 13.01 -23.81
CA VAL A 33 -2.81 11.67 -24.38
C VAL A 33 -2.34 10.69 -23.30
N LEU A 34 -3.07 9.58 -23.18
CA LEU A 34 -2.72 8.44 -22.33
C LEU A 34 -1.79 7.50 -23.09
N LYS A 35 -0.70 7.09 -22.45
CA LYS A 35 0.27 6.12 -23.00
C LYS A 35 0.42 4.91 -22.09
N MET A 36 0.67 3.78 -22.71
CA MET A 36 1.04 2.55 -22.03
C MET A 36 2.54 2.53 -21.72
N PRO A 37 2.98 1.91 -20.62
CA PRO A 37 4.39 1.84 -20.26
C PRO A 37 5.22 1.01 -21.24
N ASP A 38 4.58 0.08 -21.95
CA ASP A 38 5.19 -0.80 -22.95
C ASP A 38 5.17 -0.22 -24.37
N MET A 39 4.75 1.04 -24.54
CA MET A 39 4.58 1.72 -25.83
C MET A 39 3.60 1.01 -26.78
N SER A 40 2.78 0.09 -26.27
CA SER A 40 1.72 -0.56 -27.04
C SER A 40 0.60 0.42 -27.37
N PRO A 41 -0.18 0.18 -28.44
CA PRO A 41 -1.33 1.01 -28.75
C PRO A 41 -2.35 0.99 -27.60
N PHE A 42 -2.84 2.17 -27.24
CA PHE A 42 -3.79 2.35 -26.16
C PHE A 42 -5.18 1.84 -26.59
N ASN A 43 -5.46 0.55 -26.43
CA ASN A 43 -6.73 -0.07 -26.82
C ASN A 43 -7.76 -0.13 -25.68
N LEU A 44 -7.69 0.81 -24.73
CA LEU A 44 -8.54 0.82 -23.53
C LEU A 44 -9.42 2.06 -23.52
N THR A 45 -10.51 1.99 -22.75
CA THR A 45 -11.34 3.15 -22.43
C THR A 45 -11.12 3.51 -20.98
N ALA A 46 -10.49 4.66 -20.73
CA ALA A 46 -10.37 5.25 -19.41
C ALA A 46 -11.39 6.37 -19.25
N ARG A 47 -11.92 6.51 -18.03
CA ARG A 47 -12.77 7.65 -17.64
C ARG A 47 -11.87 8.71 -17.02
N ILE A 48 -11.84 9.89 -17.61
CA ILE A 48 -11.06 11.03 -17.14
C ILE A 48 -12.01 12.02 -16.51
N THR A 49 -11.70 12.45 -15.30
CA THR A 49 -12.56 13.34 -14.51
C THR A 49 -11.76 14.55 -14.06
N LEU A 50 -12.40 15.70 -14.04
CA LEU A 50 -11.87 16.96 -13.54
C LEU A 50 -12.60 17.29 -12.24
N ASN A 51 -11.87 17.68 -11.19
CA ASN A 51 -12.44 18.16 -9.93
C ASN A 51 -13.50 17.21 -9.30
N HIS A 52 -13.23 15.91 -9.28
CA HIS A 52 -14.17 14.91 -8.74
C HIS A 52 -15.52 14.86 -9.49
N ASP A 53 -15.47 14.59 -10.79
CA ASP A 53 -16.63 14.41 -11.68
C ASP A 53 -17.39 15.70 -12.06
N GLU A 54 -16.85 16.90 -11.79
CA GLU A 54 -17.41 18.17 -12.28
C GLU A 54 -17.41 18.21 -13.82
N TYR A 55 -16.29 17.79 -14.41
CA TYR A 55 -16.19 17.48 -15.84
C TYR A 55 -15.81 16.02 -15.98
N THR A 56 -16.45 15.34 -16.93
CA THR A 56 -16.16 13.94 -17.23
C THR A 56 -16.00 13.77 -18.73
N THR A 57 -14.94 13.09 -19.12
CA THR A 57 -14.69 12.71 -20.51
C THR A 57 -14.14 11.28 -20.56
N PHE A 58 -14.08 10.70 -21.75
CA PHE A 58 -13.51 9.38 -21.98
C PHE A 58 -12.35 9.48 -22.95
N SER A 59 -11.37 8.60 -22.78
CA SER A 59 -10.28 8.46 -23.75
C SER A 59 -10.79 7.87 -25.06
N ARG A 60 -10.26 8.37 -26.18
CA ARG A 60 -10.39 7.76 -27.49
C ARG A 60 -9.51 6.51 -27.61
N SER A 61 -9.66 5.79 -28.72
CA SER A 61 -8.90 4.56 -29.03
C SER A 61 -7.41 4.79 -29.31
N ASP A 62 -6.97 6.03 -29.44
CA ASP A 62 -5.56 6.42 -29.54
C ASP A 62 -5.00 6.89 -28.19
N GLY A 63 -5.80 6.86 -27.12
CA GLY A 63 -5.47 7.39 -25.80
C GLY A 63 -5.66 8.90 -25.67
N SER A 64 -6.02 9.62 -26.73
CA SER A 64 -6.29 11.06 -26.64
C SER A 64 -7.58 11.35 -25.88
N PHE A 65 -7.61 12.46 -25.16
CA PHE A 65 -8.81 12.95 -24.49
C PHE A 65 -8.87 14.48 -24.55
N VAL A 66 -10.09 15.00 -24.49
CA VAL A 66 -10.37 16.43 -24.56
C VAL A 66 -11.44 16.79 -23.54
N ILE A 67 -11.19 17.85 -22.76
CA ILE A 67 -12.13 18.43 -21.80
C ILE A 67 -12.42 19.85 -22.24
N TYR A 68 -13.68 20.15 -22.53
CA TYR A 68 -14.12 21.45 -23.03
C TYR A 68 -14.57 22.36 -21.90
N ASN A 69 -14.51 23.67 -22.16
CA ASN A 69 -15.09 24.72 -21.32
C ASN A 69 -14.54 24.79 -19.89
N VAL A 70 -13.23 24.62 -19.72
CA VAL A 70 -12.57 24.70 -18.40
C VAL A 70 -12.20 26.15 -18.10
N GLY A 71 -12.69 26.70 -16.99
CA GLY A 71 -12.39 28.06 -16.54
C GLY A 71 -11.00 28.24 -15.91
N PRO A 72 -10.65 29.46 -15.48
CA PRO A 72 -9.43 29.72 -14.71
C PRO A 72 -9.49 29.01 -13.36
N GLY A 73 -8.34 28.50 -12.90
CA GLY A 73 -8.26 27.85 -11.60
C GLY A 73 -7.21 26.75 -11.55
N ILE A 74 -7.12 26.13 -10.37
CA ILE A 74 -6.34 24.92 -10.18
C ILE A 74 -7.31 23.75 -10.25
N HIS A 75 -7.20 22.98 -11.32
CA HIS A 75 -8.01 21.80 -11.54
C HIS A 75 -7.21 20.54 -11.29
N GLN A 76 -7.85 19.51 -10.77
CA GLN A 76 -7.26 18.19 -10.63
C GLN A 76 -7.87 17.23 -11.65
N ILE A 77 -7.02 16.55 -12.41
CA ILE A 77 -7.39 15.48 -13.32
C ILE A 77 -7.09 14.15 -12.66
N ASP A 78 -8.11 13.31 -12.60
CA ASP A 78 -8.04 11.92 -12.16
C ASP A 78 -8.46 10.99 -13.31
N ILE A 79 -7.72 9.90 -13.48
CA ILE A 79 -7.94 8.93 -14.56
C ILE A 79 -8.29 7.59 -13.94
N TYR A 80 -9.49 7.13 -14.25
CA TYR A 80 -10.02 5.85 -13.79
C TYR A 80 -9.96 4.84 -14.93
N ASN A 81 -9.24 3.75 -14.70
CA ASN A 81 -9.21 2.60 -15.58
C ASN A 81 -9.29 1.34 -14.71
N SER A 82 -9.94 0.29 -15.22
CA SER A 82 -10.05 -1.00 -14.55
C SER A 82 -8.75 -1.81 -14.56
N LEU A 83 -7.83 -1.57 -15.49
CA LEU A 83 -6.62 -2.40 -15.63
C LEU A 83 -5.34 -1.73 -15.19
N PHE A 84 -5.26 -0.40 -15.32
CA PHE A 84 -4.04 0.36 -15.08
C PHE A 84 -4.27 1.55 -14.17
N HIS A 85 -3.28 1.84 -13.34
CA HIS A 85 -3.22 3.03 -12.50
C HIS A 85 -2.43 4.14 -13.20
N PHE A 86 -2.99 5.34 -13.21
CA PHE A 86 -2.40 6.56 -13.77
C PHE A 86 -2.08 7.57 -12.67
N SER A 87 -1.16 8.48 -12.96
CA SER A 87 -0.81 9.61 -12.10
C SER A 87 -1.94 10.64 -12.03
N GLN A 88 -1.98 11.39 -10.93
CA GLN A 88 -2.88 12.54 -10.77
C GLN A 88 -2.20 13.78 -11.33
N VAL A 89 -2.93 14.63 -12.04
CA VAL A 89 -2.37 15.85 -12.64
C VAL A 89 -3.10 17.07 -12.11
N LYS A 90 -2.36 18.02 -11.56
CA LYS A 90 -2.89 19.35 -11.25
C LYS A 90 -2.58 20.30 -12.38
N VAL A 91 -3.62 20.84 -13.00
CA VAL A 91 -3.53 21.80 -14.08
C VAL A 91 -3.83 23.18 -13.52
N GLN A 92 -2.87 24.09 -13.61
CA GLN A 92 -3.03 25.49 -13.20
C GLN A 92 -3.30 26.33 -14.44
N LEU A 93 -4.52 26.86 -14.52
CA LEU A 93 -4.96 27.80 -15.54
C LEU A 93 -4.98 29.20 -14.93
N LEU A 94 -4.14 30.08 -15.45
CA LEU A 94 -4.14 31.50 -15.10
C LEU A 94 -5.02 32.26 -16.09
N GLU A 95 -5.75 33.27 -15.63
CA GLU A 95 -6.56 34.16 -16.47
C GLU A 95 -5.74 34.78 -17.61
N ASP A 96 -4.48 35.14 -17.33
CA ASP A 96 -3.56 35.74 -18.30
C ASP A 96 -2.97 34.73 -19.31
N SER A 97 -3.00 33.42 -19.02
CA SER A 97 -2.27 32.38 -19.78
C SER A 97 -3.09 31.10 -19.97
N MET A 98 -4.29 31.24 -20.53
CA MET A 98 -5.21 30.13 -20.82
C MET A 98 -4.73 29.15 -21.89
N ALA A 99 -3.85 29.59 -22.79
CA ALA A 99 -3.33 28.78 -23.89
C ALA A 99 -2.17 27.85 -23.48
N ALA A 100 -1.50 28.15 -22.37
CA ALA A 100 -0.33 27.42 -21.89
C ALA A 100 -0.48 27.08 -20.40
N PRO A 101 -1.35 26.11 -20.06
CA PRO A 101 -1.58 25.74 -18.68
C PRO A 101 -0.34 25.05 -18.07
N LYS A 102 -0.05 25.32 -16.80
CA LYS A 102 1.02 24.64 -16.08
C LYS A 102 0.50 23.31 -15.55
N CYS A 103 1.09 22.20 -15.99
CA CYS A 103 0.67 20.87 -15.62
C CYS A 103 1.68 20.27 -14.63
N LEU A 104 1.17 19.79 -13.48
CA LEU A 104 1.95 19.19 -12.41
C LEU A 104 1.48 17.76 -12.19
N GLU A 105 2.35 16.80 -12.48
CA GLU A 105 2.09 15.38 -12.29
C GLU A 105 2.52 14.93 -10.89
N TYR A 106 1.69 14.09 -10.28
CA TYR A 106 1.93 13.38 -9.03
C TYR A 106 1.75 11.88 -9.27
N ALA A 107 2.84 11.13 -9.20
CA ALA A 107 2.81 9.67 -9.41
C ALA A 107 1.91 8.94 -8.40
N TYR A 108 1.83 9.46 -7.17
CA TYR A 108 0.97 8.99 -6.09
C TYR A 108 0.67 10.14 -5.12
N PRO A 109 -0.38 10.04 -4.28
CA PRO A 109 -0.68 11.05 -3.26
C PRO A 109 0.53 11.28 -2.34
N GLY A 110 1.07 12.50 -2.34
CA GLY A 110 2.27 12.87 -1.57
C GLY A 110 3.61 12.71 -2.30
N ALA A 111 3.61 12.27 -3.57
CA ALA A 111 4.82 12.22 -4.40
C ALA A 111 5.39 13.62 -4.68
N THR A 112 6.66 13.66 -5.11
CA THR A 112 7.29 14.89 -5.61
C THR A 112 6.55 15.40 -6.85
N LYS A 113 6.29 16.71 -6.90
CA LYS A 113 5.67 17.36 -8.06
C LYS A 113 6.62 17.35 -9.26
N ASN A 114 6.18 16.79 -10.38
CA ASN A 114 6.90 16.83 -11.65
C ASN A 114 6.20 17.77 -12.62
N GLN A 115 6.92 18.72 -13.21
CA GLN A 115 6.35 19.60 -14.23
C GLN A 115 6.32 18.87 -15.56
N ILE A 116 5.15 18.81 -16.19
CA ILE A 116 4.98 18.19 -17.51
C ILE A 116 4.57 19.27 -18.54
N PRO A 117 5.03 19.16 -19.80
CA PRO A 117 4.64 20.08 -20.85
C PRO A 117 3.17 19.86 -21.25
N TYR A 118 2.58 20.89 -21.86
CA TYR A 118 1.25 20.83 -22.49
C TYR A 118 1.40 20.68 -24.02
N PRO A 119 0.60 19.85 -24.71
CA PRO A 119 -0.43 18.92 -24.19
C PRO A 119 0.16 17.83 -23.29
N MET A 120 -0.58 17.46 -22.25
CA MET A 120 -0.08 16.53 -21.23
C MET A 120 -0.04 15.09 -21.74
N VAL A 121 1.07 14.40 -21.48
CA VAL A 121 1.24 12.98 -21.84
C VAL A 121 1.37 12.17 -20.55
N LEU A 122 0.40 11.31 -20.30
CA LEU A 122 0.27 10.59 -19.03
C LEU A 122 0.50 9.11 -19.26
N THR A 123 1.47 8.55 -18.55
CA THR A 123 1.87 7.15 -18.72
C THR A 123 1.31 6.32 -17.57
N ALA A 124 0.74 5.15 -17.88
CA ALA A 124 0.31 4.21 -16.85
C ALA A 124 1.52 3.72 -16.03
N HIS A 125 1.40 3.74 -14.70
CA HIS A 125 2.49 3.39 -13.79
C HIS A 125 2.46 1.92 -13.33
N ALA A 126 1.26 1.37 -13.13
CA ALA A 126 1.10 0.01 -12.60
C ALA A 126 -0.14 -0.66 -13.21
N ALA A 127 -0.06 -1.98 -13.41
CA ALA A 127 -1.23 -2.81 -13.69
C ALA A 127 -1.85 -3.27 -12.37
N PHE A 128 -3.18 -3.28 -12.28
CA PHE A 128 -3.86 -3.77 -11.10
C PHE A 128 -3.81 -5.30 -11.04
N GLU A 129 -3.22 -5.84 -9.98
CA GLU A 129 -3.26 -7.27 -9.65
C GLU A 129 -4.45 -7.53 -8.72
N PHE A 130 -5.61 -7.81 -9.29
CA PHE A 130 -6.83 -8.08 -8.51
C PHE A 130 -6.83 -9.44 -7.81
N PHE A 131 -5.99 -10.37 -8.27
CA PHE A 131 -5.97 -11.75 -7.79
C PHE A 131 -4.64 -12.06 -7.11
N GLU A 132 -4.71 -12.46 -5.85
CA GLU A 132 -3.57 -13.06 -5.18
C GLU A 132 -3.37 -14.48 -5.74
N GLN A 133 -2.17 -14.76 -6.24
CA GLN A 133 -1.82 -16.11 -6.68
C GLN A 133 -1.86 -17.07 -5.49
N ARG A 134 -2.56 -18.19 -5.63
CA ARG A 134 -2.54 -19.24 -4.60
C ARG A 134 -1.10 -19.70 -4.42
N LYS A 135 -0.57 -19.58 -3.19
CA LYS A 135 0.73 -20.13 -2.82
C LYS A 135 0.69 -21.65 -3.07
N GLY A 136 1.27 -22.08 -4.18
CA GLY A 136 1.32 -23.49 -4.55
C GLY A 136 2.12 -24.31 -3.53
N PHE A 137 1.95 -25.63 -3.57
CA PHE A 137 2.76 -26.54 -2.76
C PHE A 137 4.21 -26.48 -3.27
N SER A 138 5.07 -25.76 -2.56
CA SER A 138 6.49 -25.67 -2.85
C SER A 138 7.27 -26.53 -1.85
N ILE A 139 7.99 -27.52 -2.35
CA ILE A 139 8.85 -28.40 -1.54
C ILE A 139 9.89 -27.58 -0.78
N PHE A 140 10.33 -26.45 -1.35
CA PHE A 140 11.24 -25.51 -0.70
C PHE A 140 10.62 -24.82 0.52
N VAL A 141 9.30 -24.56 0.50
CA VAL A 141 8.56 -24.02 1.65
C VAL A 141 8.43 -25.07 2.76
N ILE A 142 8.31 -26.35 2.41
CA ILE A 142 8.31 -27.46 3.39
C ILE A 142 9.68 -27.60 4.03
N PHE A 143 10.77 -27.53 3.25
CA PHE A 143 12.13 -27.57 3.81
C PHE A 143 12.42 -26.38 4.73
N LYS A 144 11.85 -25.20 4.44
CA LYS A 144 11.93 -24.03 5.33
C LYS A 144 10.97 -24.08 6.51
N ASN A 145 10.13 -25.11 6.63
CA ASN A 145 9.22 -25.24 7.74
C ASN A 145 9.97 -25.83 8.96
N PRO A 146 10.06 -25.10 10.09
CA PRO A 146 10.77 -25.57 11.28
C PRO A 146 10.21 -26.90 11.81
N MET A 147 8.92 -27.16 11.62
CA MET A 147 8.30 -28.41 12.05
C MET A 147 8.84 -29.61 11.25
N PHE A 148 9.02 -29.46 9.94
CA PHE A 148 9.55 -30.53 9.09
C PHE A 148 11.04 -30.78 9.35
N LEU A 149 11.83 -29.71 9.56
CA LEU A 149 13.25 -29.83 9.90
C LEU A 149 13.45 -30.53 11.25
N MET A 150 12.66 -30.19 12.26
CA MET A 150 12.71 -30.86 13.55
C MET A 150 12.32 -32.34 13.43
N MET A 151 11.27 -32.66 12.67
CA MET A 151 10.88 -34.04 12.42
C MET A 151 12.00 -34.83 11.71
N ALA A 152 12.59 -34.28 10.67
CA ALA A 152 13.70 -34.90 9.94
C ALA A 152 14.94 -35.07 10.83
N PHE A 153 15.26 -34.08 11.65
CA PHE A 153 16.36 -34.13 12.61
C PHE A 153 16.15 -35.21 13.66
N SER A 154 14.96 -35.29 14.28
CA SER A 154 14.63 -36.31 15.27
C SER A 154 14.72 -37.72 14.70
N VAL A 155 14.19 -37.95 13.49
CA VAL A 155 14.32 -39.24 12.80
C VAL A 155 15.78 -39.55 12.48
N GLY A 156 16.54 -38.58 11.98
CA GLY A 156 17.97 -38.74 11.72
C GLY A 156 18.75 -39.12 12.99
N MET A 157 18.44 -38.47 14.11
CA MET A 157 19.08 -38.75 15.40
C MET A 157 18.72 -40.13 15.94
N MET A 158 17.50 -40.62 15.70
CA MET A 158 17.11 -41.99 16.07
C MET A 158 17.96 -43.06 15.36
N PHE A 159 18.40 -42.80 14.12
CA PHE A 159 19.30 -43.69 13.39
C PHE A 159 20.78 -43.47 13.72
N LEU A 160 21.19 -42.23 14.02
CA LEU A 160 22.59 -41.92 14.37
C LEU A 160 22.96 -42.30 15.81
N MET A 161 22.04 -42.17 16.77
CA MET A 161 22.28 -42.45 18.19
C MET A 161 22.84 -43.86 18.43
N PRO A 162 22.27 -44.94 17.87
CA PRO A 162 22.83 -46.28 18.01
C PRO A 162 24.28 -46.36 17.51
N LYS A 163 24.58 -45.71 16.38
CA LYS A 163 25.93 -45.71 15.78
C LYS A 163 26.94 -44.93 16.59
N MET A 164 26.54 -43.82 17.21
CA MET A 164 27.40 -43.08 18.12
C MET A 164 27.65 -43.86 19.42
N MET A 165 26.65 -44.58 19.93
CA MET A 165 26.79 -45.41 21.13
C MET A 165 27.66 -46.66 20.92
N GLU A 166 27.81 -47.14 19.69
CA GLU A 166 28.71 -48.26 19.36
C GLU A 166 30.19 -47.86 19.56
N GLY A 167 30.56 -46.62 19.23
CA GLY A 167 31.96 -46.14 19.24
C GLY A 167 32.47 -45.44 20.52
N LEU A 168 31.63 -45.24 21.54
CA LEU A 168 32.03 -44.58 22.80
C LEU A 168 32.78 -45.54 23.76
N ASP A 169 33.53 -44.99 24.73
CA ASP A 169 34.15 -45.78 25.80
C ASP A 169 33.09 -46.31 26.81
N PRO A 170 33.31 -47.47 27.46
CA PRO A 170 32.33 -48.12 28.33
C PRO A 170 31.86 -47.22 29.51
N GLU A 171 32.75 -46.38 30.04
CA GLU A 171 32.43 -45.44 31.12
C GLU A 171 31.48 -44.31 30.66
N GLU A 172 31.62 -43.84 29.42
CA GLU A 172 30.75 -42.80 28.85
C GLU A 172 29.39 -43.36 28.43
N LYS A 173 29.36 -44.61 27.95
CA LYS A 173 28.09 -45.31 27.65
C LYS A 173 27.24 -45.50 28.90
N GLU A 174 27.84 -45.84 30.04
CA GLU A 174 27.11 -46.00 31.31
C GLU A 174 26.55 -44.67 31.80
N ARG A 175 27.34 -43.58 31.72
CA ARG A 175 26.87 -42.23 32.06
C ARG A 175 25.71 -41.77 31.16
N MET A 176 25.78 -42.00 29.85
CA MET A 176 24.67 -41.67 28.92
C MET A 176 23.44 -42.56 29.13
N LYS A 177 23.61 -43.85 29.42
CA LYS A 177 22.50 -44.76 29.74
C LYS A 177 21.80 -44.35 31.03
N GLN A 178 22.54 -44.01 32.08
CA GLN A 178 21.99 -43.50 33.33
C GLN A 178 21.19 -42.21 33.09
N GLN A 179 21.69 -41.28 32.27
CA GLN A 179 20.95 -40.06 31.91
C GLN A 179 19.68 -40.33 31.08
N MET A 180 19.73 -41.28 30.13
CA MET A 180 18.55 -41.68 29.36
C MET A 180 17.51 -42.43 30.21
N GLU A 181 17.94 -43.26 31.15
CA GLU A 181 17.08 -43.94 32.11
C GLU A 181 16.40 -42.94 33.06
N MET A 182 17.10 -41.87 33.45
CA MET A 182 16.50 -40.76 34.21
C MET A 182 15.48 -39.95 33.38
N GLN A 183 15.65 -39.82 32.06
CA GLN A 183 14.71 -39.13 31.17
C GLN A 183 13.51 -39.98 30.74
N LYS A 184 13.64 -41.31 30.68
CA LYS A 184 12.54 -42.22 30.33
C LYS A 184 11.46 -42.32 31.40
N ASP A 185 11.78 -41.93 32.63
CA ASP A 185 10.90 -41.96 33.79
C ASP A 185 10.26 -40.55 33.98
N PRO A 186 9.01 -40.31 33.53
CA PRO A 186 8.38 -38.98 33.58
C PRO A 186 8.29 -38.43 35.02
N THR A 187 8.20 -39.33 36.00
CA THR A 187 8.19 -39.02 37.44
C THR A 187 9.53 -38.48 37.93
N LYS A 188 10.66 -38.97 37.40
CA LYS A 188 12.00 -38.49 37.77
C LYS A 188 12.32 -37.16 37.12
N MET A 189 11.93 -36.96 35.87
CA MET A 189 12.10 -35.69 35.17
C MET A 189 11.31 -34.55 35.85
N LEU A 190 10.08 -34.83 36.31
CA LEU A 190 9.28 -33.89 37.12
C LEU A 190 9.93 -33.60 38.48
N SER A 191 10.48 -34.63 39.13
CA SER A 191 11.22 -34.45 40.40
C SER A 191 12.51 -33.63 40.23
N SER A 192 13.25 -33.79 39.13
CA SER A 192 14.46 -33.00 38.84
C SER A 192 14.14 -31.54 38.48
N LEU A 193 13.03 -31.29 37.78
CA LEU A 193 12.57 -29.94 37.46
C LEU A 193 12.05 -29.20 38.71
N PHE A 194 11.40 -29.94 39.62
CA PHE A 194 10.91 -29.42 40.90
C PHE A 194 12.02 -29.30 41.96
N SER A 195 13.06 -30.13 41.88
CA SER A 195 14.23 -30.13 42.77
C SER A 195 15.32 -29.12 42.39
N MET A 196 15.25 -28.48 41.21
CA MET A 196 16.12 -27.36 40.83
C MET A 196 15.87 -26.10 41.68
N GLY A 197 14.94 -26.16 42.63
CA GLY A 197 14.63 -25.10 43.61
C GLY A 197 15.13 -25.36 45.04
N GLU A 198 15.83 -26.45 45.34
CA GLU A 198 16.35 -26.72 46.70
C GLU A 198 17.86 -27.05 46.71
N GLU A 199 18.63 -26.20 47.39
CA GLU A 199 20.02 -26.46 47.79
C GLU A 199 20.14 -27.68 48.72
N PRO A 200 21.30 -28.39 48.73
CA PRO A 200 21.46 -29.57 49.57
C PRO A 200 21.67 -29.21 51.05
N PRO A 201 21.12 -29.98 52.01
CA PRO A 201 21.46 -29.79 53.41
C PRO A 201 22.88 -30.32 53.72
N GLN A 202 23.72 -29.47 54.28
CA GLN A 202 25.04 -29.83 54.82
C GLN A 202 24.92 -30.81 56.00
N PRO A 203 25.85 -31.78 56.15
CA PRO A 203 25.83 -32.76 57.23
C PRO A 203 26.24 -32.11 58.58
N GLY A 204 25.37 -32.26 59.59
CA GLY A 204 25.60 -31.77 60.95
C GLY A 204 26.74 -32.49 61.68
N LYS A 205 27.64 -31.72 62.29
CA LYS A 205 28.75 -32.19 63.14
C LYS A 205 28.23 -32.86 64.42
N ALA A 206 28.65 -34.09 64.67
CA ALA A 206 28.46 -34.76 65.95
C ALA A 206 29.26 -34.06 67.08
N LYS A 207 28.57 -33.57 68.12
CA LYS A 207 29.20 -33.16 69.39
C LYS A 207 29.56 -34.41 70.20
N LYS A 208 30.85 -34.63 70.41
CA LYS A 208 31.45 -35.63 71.31
C LYS A 208 31.10 -35.26 72.77
N LYS A 209 30.40 -36.14 73.49
CA LYS A 209 30.36 -36.17 74.97
C LYS A 209 31.48 -37.09 75.43
N LYS A 210 32.43 -36.60 76.23
CA LYS A 210 33.17 -37.40 77.21
C LYS A 210 33.70 -36.48 78.31
N ASN A 211 33.42 -36.89 79.55
CA ASN A 211 33.77 -36.38 80.87
C ASN A 211 34.83 -35.29 80.97
#